data_AF-A0A8J5CT82-F1
#
_entry.id   AF-A0A8J5CT82-F1
#
_cell.length_a   1.000
_cell.length_b   1.000
_cell.length_c   1.000
_cell.angle_alpha   90.00
_cell.angle_beta   90.00
_cell.angle_gamma   90.00
#
_symmetry.space_group_name_H-M   'P 1'
#
loop_
_entity.id
_entity.type
_entity.pdbx_description
1 polymer ?
#
loop_
_entity_poly.entity_id
_entity_poly.type
_entity_poly.pdbx_seq_one_letter_code
_entity_poly.pdbx_strand_id
1 'polypeptide(L)'
;MGNADTKLHFRKAVVQLTTKTQPIDAGDDNFWEQFWGEHITSVQDVFTLIPAAEIRSLREEAPSNLATLCYKAVERLVRAADTGCSTQPEQQVVLNCVRILTRVLPYIFEDPDWRGFFWSSLPPTAEEEGEPVPLAHSLVHALCDLLFCPDFTVTPNKKTGPDKHEDLQSIDSCEYIWEAGVGFASSPPHLPQHDTNRTEILKLILTCFSQTIYQPPNETSELPNRWIAAFTWADNRHALPLFTSLLNTVCGYNPTGLGVPYNHLLFSDYREPLVEVALQILITTLDHDITSATPPNQEEPSMPSNLFINYLSRIHREEDFSFVLKGFTRLLNNPLQQTYLPHSTKKVNFHQELLVFFWKFCDYNKKFLFYVLKSSDVLDILVPILFHLNDARADQSRVGLMHIGVFILLLLSGERNFGVRLNKPYTASVPMDIPVFTGKCLQEANVFLIISRARTQT
;
A
#
# COMPACT_ATOMS: atom_id res chain seq x y z
N MET A 1 18.09 22.20 25.26
CA MET A 1 16.78 22.31 25.94
C MET A 1 15.61 22.35 24.94
N GLY A 2 15.70 21.72 23.76
CA GLY A 2 14.83 22.08 22.60
C GLY A 2 13.66 21.16 22.23
N ASN A 3 13.62 19.90 22.67
CA ASN A 3 12.58 18.94 22.23
C ASN A 3 11.43 18.71 23.23
N ALA A 4 11.63 18.99 24.53
CA ALA A 4 10.60 18.78 25.53
C ALA A 4 9.58 19.93 25.55
N ASP A 5 10.06 21.17 25.45
CA ASP A 5 9.22 22.37 25.46
C ASP A 5 8.36 22.47 24.19
N THR A 6 8.90 22.08 23.04
CA THR A 6 8.21 22.03 21.74
C THR A 6 7.07 21.02 21.72
N LYS A 7 7.27 19.80 22.25
CA LYS A 7 6.20 18.80 22.40
C LYS A 7 5.11 19.26 23.38
N LEU A 8 5.48 20.02 24.42
CA LEU A 8 4.52 20.61 25.36
C LEU A 8 3.63 21.66 24.68
N HIS A 9 4.19 22.50 23.79
CA HIS A 9 3.41 23.46 23.00
C HIS A 9 2.39 22.76 22.10
N PHE A 10 2.82 21.75 21.34
CA PHE A 10 1.91 20.94 20.53
C PHE A 10 0.80 20.31 21.38
N ARG A 11 1.14 19.71 22.53
CA ARG A 11 0.15 19.10 23.43
C ARG A 11 -0.86 20.13 23.94
N LYS A 12 -0.42 21.34 24.29
CA LYS A 12 -1.32 22.43 24.69
C LYS A 12 -2.27 22.83 23.56
N ALA A 13 -1.79 22.88 22.32
CA ALA A 13 -2.64 23.16 21.16
C ALA A 13 -3.73 22.07 20.98
N VAL A 14 -3.37 20.79 21.12
CA VAL A 14 -4.34 19.66 21.06
C VAL A 14 -5.39 19.76 22.18
N VAL A 15 -5.00 20.11 23.40
CA VAL A 15 -5.95 20.34 24.50
C VAL A 15 -6.85 21.54 24.22
N GLN A 16 -6.32 22.62 23.65
CA GLN A 16 -7.13 23.77 23.27
C GLN A 16 -8.12 23.44 22.14
N LEU A 17 -7.72 22.59 21.20
CA LEU A 17 -8.56 22.12 20.10
C LEU A 17 -9.80 21.37 20.59
N THR A 18 -9.64 20.54 21.63
CA THR A 18 -10.69 19.72 22.26
C THR A 18 -11.55 20.50 23.26
N THR A 19 -10.94 21.36 24.08
CA THR A 19 -11.65 22.00 25.20
C THR A 19 -12.40 23.28 24.84
N LYS A 20 -12.06 23.94 23.73
CA LYS A 20 -12.78 25.13 23.27
C LYS A 20 -14.10 24.72 22.62
N THR A 21 -15.20 24.98 23.33
CA THR A 21 -16.57 24.78 22.83
C THR A 21 -16.98 25.78 21.75
N GLN A 22 -16.28 26.91 21.62
CA GLN A 22 -16.45 27.82 20.48
C GLN A 22 -15.48 27.44 19.36
N PRO A 23 -15.93 27.52 18.09
CA PRO A 23 -15.06 27.29 16.94
C PRO A 23 -13.83 28.21 17.00
N ILE A 24 -12.66 27.61 16.83
CA ILE A 24 -11.41 28.38 16.68
C ILE A 24 -11.42 29.00 15.27
N ASP A 25 -11.11 30.29 15.19
CA ASP A 25 -11.09 31.02 13.92
C ASP A 25 -10.13 30.34 12.93
N ALA A 26 -10.61 30.09 11.71
CA ALA A 26 -9.79 29.53 10.64
C ALA A 26 -8.68 30.50 10.19
N GLY A 27 -8.82 31.81 10.46
CA GLY A 27 -7.80 32.82 10.23
C GLY A 27 -6.74 32.97 11.33
N ASP A 28 -6.84 32.23 12.44
CA ASP A 28 -5.83 32.26 13.51
C ASP A 28 -4.60 31.42 13.13
N ASP A 29 -3.81 31.91 12.19
CA ASP A 29 -2.62 31.21 11.69
C ASP A 29 -1.62 30.90 12.82
N ASN A 30 -1.51 31.75 13.84
CA ASN A 30 -0.63 31.51 14.99
C ASN A 30 -1.05 30.28 15.80
N PHE A 31 -2.35 30.01 15.89
CA PHE A 31 -2.85 28.78 16.50
C PHE A 31 -2.55 27.58 15.60
N TRP A 32 -2.95 27.64 14.32
CA TRP A 32 -2.85 26.50 13.41
C TRP A 32 -1.41 26.10 13.08
N GLU A 33 -0.47 27.04 13.00
CA GLU A 33 0.95 26.75 12.75
C GLU A 33 1.58 25.81 13.78
N GLN A 34 1.03 25.75 15.00
CA GLN A 34 1.52 24.86 16.05
C GLN A 34 1.39 23.37 15.69
N PHE A 35 0.51 23.01 14.75
CA PHE A 35 0.31 21.62 14.33
C PHE A 35 1.30 21.14 13.27
N TRP A 36 1.95 22.06 12.55
CA TRP A 36 2.75 21.72 11.37
C TRP A 36 4.25 21.88 11.59
N GLY A 37 4.67 22.64 12.61
CA GLY A 37 6.07 22.94 12.89
C GLY A 37 6.92 21.77 13.40
N GLU A 38 8.15 22.08 13.82
CA GLU A 38 9.22 21.12 14.17
C GLU A 38 8.94 20.21 15.39
N HIS A 39 7.77 20.31 16.01
CA HIS A 39 7.44 19.62 17.26
C HIS A 39 7.21 18.11 17.11
N ILE A 40 6.85 17.68 15.90
CA ILE A 40 6.62 16.28 15.53
C ILE A 40 7.84 15.79 14.75
N THR A 41 8.55 14.81 15.31
CA THR A 41 9.71 14.19 14.66
C THR A 41 9.40 12.84 14.04
N SER A 42 8.30 12.20 14.47
CA SER A 42 7.88 10.88 14.01
C SER A 42 6.37 10.69 14.10
N VAL A 43 5.83 9.70 13.39
CA VAL A 43 4.42 9.30 13.52
C VAL A 43 4.06 8.86 14.96
N GLN A 44 5.01 8.25 15.69
CA GLN A 44 4.78 7.83 17.08
C GLN A 44 4.54 9.02 18.02
N ASP A 45 5.20 10.16 17.76
CA ASP A 45 4.95 11.38 18.52
C ASP A 45 3.49 11.82 18.36
N VAL A 46 2.95 11.81 17.14
CA VAL A 46 1.55 12.18 16.88
C VAL A 46 0.59 11.24 17.59
N PHE A 47 0.81 9.93 17.51
CA PHE A 47 -0.05 8.93 18.15
C PHE A 47 -0.02 9.04 19.67
N THR A 48 1.10 9.47 20.24
CA THR A 48 1.26 9.70 21.69
C THR A 48 0.62 11.03 22.13
N LEU A 49 0.80 12.10 21.35
CA LEU A 49 0.38 13.45 21.69
C LEU A 49 -1.09 13.74 21.34
N ILE A 50 -1.69 12.94 20.46
CA ILE A 50 -3.12 12.96 20.11
C ILE A 50 -3.76 11.60 20.45
N PRO A 51 -4.21 11.40 21.70
CA PRO A 51 -4.87 10.17 22.14
C PRO A 51 -6.20 9.92 21.43
N ALA A 52 -6.57 8.64 21.28
CA ALA A 52 -7.78 8.22 20.60
C ALA A 52 -9.06 8.82 21.20
N ALA A 53 -9.14 8.83 22.54
CA ALA A 53 -10.27 9.38 23.28
C ALA A 53 -10.46 10.88 23.02
N GLU A 54 -9.37 11.63 22.86
CA GLU A 54 -9.42 13.06 22.57
C GLU A 54 -9.90 13.35 21.14
N ILE A 55 -9.57 12.49 20.17
CA ILE A 55 -10.09 12.64 18.80
C ILE A 55 -11.60 12.39 18.77
N ARG A 56 -12.10 11.40 19.53
CA ARG A 56 -13.54 11.14 19.65
C ARG A 56 -14.28 12.28 20.37
N SER A 57 -13.74 12.77 21.48
CA SER A 57 -14.27 13.98 22.16
C SER A 57 -14.23 15.20 21.23
N LEU A 58 -13.15 15.41 20.47
CA LEU A 58 -13.07 16.48 19.48
C LEU A 58 -14.17 16.35 18.40
N ARG A 59 -14.41 15.14 17.90
CA ARG A 59 -15.47 14.86 16.91
C ARG A 59 -16.87 15.15 17.45
N GLU A 60 -17.12 14.80 18.70
CA GLU A 60 -18.45 14.88 19.33
C GLU A 60 -18.74 16.28 19.92
N GLU A 61 -17.76 16.89 20.57
CA GLU A 61 -17.93 18.13 21.34
C GLU A 61 -17.51 19.38 20.56
N ALA A 62 -16.59 19.26 19.60
CA ALA A 62 -16.08 20.37 18.79
C ALA A 62 -15.86 19.99 17.30
N PRO A 63 -16.90 19.48 16.58
CA PRO A 63 -16.78 18.99 15.20
C PRO A 63 -16.29 20.05 14.22
N SER A 64 -16.60 21.34 14.43
CA SER A 64 -16.09 22.43 13.59
C SER A 64 -14.57 22.56 13.66
N ASN A 65 -13.97 22.37 14.84
CA ASN A 65 -12.51 22.44 15.01
C ASN A 65 -11.82 21.26 14.31
N LEU A 66 -12.43 20.08 14.36
CA LEU A 66 -11.97 18.90 13.62
C LEU A 66 -12.00 19.13 12.11
N ALA A 67 -13.11 19.67 11.61
CA ALA A 67 -13.27 20.00 10.19
C ALA A 67 -12.21 21.00 9.73
N THR A 68 -11.98 22.08 10.50
CA THR A 68 -10.95 23.08 10.19
C THR A 68 -9.54 22.49 10.23
N LEU A 69 -9.23 21.60 11.18
CA LEU A 69 -7.93 20.91 11.22
C LEU A 69 -7.70 20.08 9.94
N CYS A 70 -8.70 19.31 9.52
CA CYS A 70 -8.63 18.53 8.28
C CYS A 70 -8.49 19.42 7.05
N TYR A 71 -9.29 20.49 6.95
CA TYR A 71 -9.21 21.45 5.85
C TYR A 71 -7.81 22.07 5.74
N LYS A 72 -7.29 22.61 6.85
CA LYS A 72 -5.95 23.23 6.90
C LYS A 72 -4.83 22.24 6.55
N ALA A 73 -4.93 20.99 6.98
CA ALA A 73 -3.97 19.95 6.63
C ALA A 73 -3.98 19.66 5.11
N VAL A 74 -5.17 19.52 4.52
CA VAL A 74 -5.31 19.27 3.07
C VAL A 74 -4.86 20.49 2.27
N GLU A 75 -5.25 21.70 2.67
CA GLU A 75 -4.82 22.97 2.05
C GLU A 75 -3.30 23.07 1.97
N ARG A 76 -2.59 22.68 3.03
CA ARG A 76 -1.12 22.65 3.04
C ARG A 76 -0.51 21.60 2.13
N LEU A 77 -1.12 20.42 2.04
CA LEU A 77 -0.68 19.37 1.12
C LEU A 77 -0.86 19.81 -0.34
N VAL A 78 -2.00 20.42 -0.67
CA VAL A 78 -2.26 21.00 -2.00
C VAL A 78 -1.24 22.09 -2.31
N ARG A 79 -1.05 23.05 -1.40
CA ARG A 79 -0.05 24.11 -1.58
C ARG A 79 1.36 23.55 -1.79
N ALA A 80 1.74 22.52 -1.04
CA ALA A 80 3.04 21.86 -1.20
C ALA A 80 3.16 21.12 -2.53
N ALA A 81 2.07 20.52 -3.03
CA ALA A 81 1.99 19.93 -4.36
C ALA A 81 2.03 20.97 -5.49
N ASP A 82 1.64 22.22 -5.23
CA ASP A 82 1.78 23.31 -6.20
C ASP A 82 3.19 23.94 -6.18
N THR A 83 3.83 24.02 -5.01
CA THR A 83 5.15 24.68 -4.85
C THR A 83 6.35 23.73 -4.87
N GLY A 84 6.12 22.41 -4.81
CA GLY A 84 7.17 21.40 -4.85
C GLY A 84 7.93 21.16 -3.53
N CYS A 85 7.49 21.74 -2.41
CA CYS A 85 8.09 21.55 -1.06
C CYS A 85 9.64 21.46 -1.06
N SER A 86 10.29 22.44 -1.68
CA SER A 86 11.73 22.39 -1.98
C SER A 86 12.65 22.52 -0.76
N THR A 87 12.14 23.01 0.37
CA THR A 87 12.92 23.23 1.59
C THR A 87 12.62 22.18 2.66
N GLN A 88 13.62 21.85 3.48
CA GLN A 88 13.46 20.90 4.59
C GLN A 88 12.30 21.25 5.55
N PRO A 89 12.08 22.53 5.93
CA PRO A 89 10.92 22.91 6.75
C PRO A 89 9.57 22.64 6.06
N GLU A 90 9.45 22.90 4.76
CA GLU A 90 8.23 22.62 4.00
C GLU A 90 7.97 21.11 3.91
N GLN A 91 9.02 20.31 3.67
CA GLN A 91 8.91 18.84 3.67
C GLN A 91 8.45 18.32 5.03
N GLN A 92 8.94 18.89 6.13
CA GLN A 92 8.50 18.51 7.47
C GLN A 92 7.03 18.88 7.72
N VAL A 93 6.59 20.04 7.25
CA VAL A 93 5.16 20.46 7.30
C VAL A 93 4.28 19.45 6.56
N VAL A 94 4.69 19.03 5.35
CA VAL A 94 3.98 18.00 4.57
C VAL A 94 3.86 16.70 5.37
N LEU A 95 4.98 16.18 5.88
CA LEU A 95 5.00 14.94 6.67
C LEU A 95 4.12 15.05 7.92
N ASN A 96 4.11 16.20 8.59
CA ASN A 96 3.27 16.41 9.77
C ASN A 96 1.78 16.44 9.43
N CYS A 97 1.39 17.07 8.31
CA CYS A 97 0.02 17.00 7.79
C CYS A 97 -0.37 15.54 7.50
N VAL A 98 0.51 14.79 6.83
CA VAL A 98 0.31 13.37 6.53
C VAL A 98 0.09 12.54 7.80
N ARG A 99 0.93 12.73 8.82
CA ARG A 99 0.84 12.00 10.10
C ARG A 99 -0.42 12.34 10.88
N ILE A 100 -0.81 13.62 10.92
CA ILE A 100 -2.03 14.07 11.62
C ILE A 100 -3.27 13.49 10.94
N LEU A 101 -3.37 13.59 9.61
CA LEU A 101 -4.49 12.99 8.87
C LEU A 101 -4.54 11.48 9.02
N THR A 102 -3.40 10.79 8.95
CA THR A 102 -3.29 9.34 9.19
C THR A 102 -3.82 8.97 10.58
N ARG A 103 -3.58 9.82 11.57
CA ARG A 103 -4.07 9.61 12.94
C ARG A 103 -5.56 9.88 13.09
N VAL A 104 -6.09 10.90 12.42
CA VAL A 104 -7.43 11.43 12.65
C VAL A 104 -8.51 10.71 11.81
N LEU A 105 -8.23 10.41 10.54
CA LEU A 105 -9.21 9.85 9.59
C LEU A 105 -9.94 8.60 10.08
N PRO A 106 -9.28 7.59 10.71
CA PRO A 106 -9.96 6.43 11.28
C PRO A 106 -11.15 6.79 12.19
N TYR A 107 -10.97 7.79 13.05
CA TYR A 107 -12.00 8.23 13.99
C TYR A 107 -13.08 9.08 13.32
N ILE A 108 -12.78 9.71 12.18
CA ILE A 108 -13.82 10.34 11.36
C ILE A 108 -14.69 9.26 10.72
N PHE A 109 -14.10 8.17 10.23
CA PHE A 109 -14.84 7.07 9.60
C PHE A 109 -15.72 6.25 10.54
N GLU A 110 -15.42 6.24 11.84
CA GLU A 110 -16.25 5.62 12.87
C GLU A 110 -17.66 6.23 12.98
N ASP A 111 -17.86 7.47 12.53
CA ASP A 111 -19.12 8.21 12.66
C ASP A 111 -19.84 8.37 11.31
N PRO A 112 -21.05 7.81 11.13
CA PRO A 112 -21.83 7.95 9.90
C PRO A 112 -22.09 9.39 9.45
N ASP A 113 -22.21 10.34 10.39
CA ASP A 113 -22.51 11.75 10.07
C ASP A 113 -21.37 12.42 9.28
N TRP A 114 -20.16 11.87 9.39
CA TRP A 114 -18.97 12.38 8.70
C TRP A 114 -18.74 11.78 7.31
N ARG A 115 -19.56 10.81 6.86
CA ARG A 115 -19.37 10.12 5.57
C ARG A 115 -19.32 11.07 4.37
N GLY A 116 -20.11 12.15 4.43
CA GLY A 116 -20.18 13.16 3.39
C GLY A 116 -19.05 14.20 3.44
N PHE A 117 -18.40 14.41 4.59
CA PHE A 117 -17.54 15.56 4.84
C PHE A 117 -16.43 15.77 3.79
N PHE A 118 -15.66 14.71 3.48
CA PHE A 118 -14.59 14.81 2.48
C PHE A 118 -15.11 14.85 1.04
N TRP A 119 -16.33 14.39 0.81
CA TRP A 119 -16.92 14.25 -0.52
C TRP A 119 -17.94 15.34 -0.86
N SER A 120 -18.27 16.20 0.10
CA SER A 120 -19.05 17.41 -0.10
C SER A 120 -18.15 18.52 -0.60
N SER A 121 -18.59 19.18 -1.66
CA SER A 121 -18.00 20.41 -2.16
C SER A 121 -18.27 21.55 -1.18
N LEU A 122 -17.24 22.35 -0.85
CA LEU A 122 -17.44 23.58 -0.10
C LEU A 122 -18.20 24.60 -0.97
N PRO A 123 -19.03 25.49 -0.39
CA PRO A 123 -19.63 26.56 -1.14
C PRO A 123 -18.52 27.39 -1.79
N PRO A 124 -18.61 27.72 -3.09
CA PRO A 124 -17.60 28.54 -3.75
C PRO A 124 -17.45 29.86 -3.00
N THR A 125 -16.23 30.22 -2.63
CA THR A 125 -15.89 31.60 -2.30
C THR A 125 -16.14 32.43 -3.56
N ALA A 126 -16.57 33.69 -3.40
CA ALA A 126 -17.02 34.54 -4.51
C ALA A 126 -15.96 34.84 -5.59
N GLU A 127 -14.76 34.27 -5.47
CA GLU A 127 -13.57 34.49 -6.30
C GLU A 127 -13.14 33.24 -7.10
N GLU A 128 -13.80 32.08 -6.94
CA GLU A 128 -13.47 30.83 -7.65
C GLU A 128 -14.45 30.54 -8.80
N GLU A 129 -14.02 30.75 -10.06
CA GLU A 129 -14.79 30.46 -11.28
C GLU A 129 -14.79 28.96 -11.70
N GLY A 130 -14.85 28.03 -10.74
CA GLY A 130 -14.78 26.58 -10.99
C GLY A 130 -15.93 25.78 -10.36
N GLU A 131 -16.18 24.56 -10.86
CA GLU A 131 -17.00 23.59 -10.13
C GLU A 131 -16.29 23.23 -8.82
N PRO A 132 -16.99 23.21 -7.68
CA PRO A 132 -16.33 23.09 -6.39
C PRO A 132 -15.83 21.65 -6.20
N VAL A 133 -14.51 21.50 -6.10
CA VAL A 133 -13.83 20.19 -6.00
C VAL A 133 -13.96 19.66 -4.56
N PRO A 134 -14.42 18.41 -4.35
CA PRO A 134 -14.48 17.82 -3.01
C PRO A 134 -13.10 17.69 -2.37
N LEU A 135 -13.02 17.89 -1.05
CA LEU A 135 -11.77 17.81 -0.28
C LEU A 135 -11.00 16.50 -0.47
N ALA A 136 -11.72 15.38 -0.65
CA ALA A 136 -11.16 14.07 -0.96
C ALA A 136 -10.35 14.06 -2.26
N HIS A 137 -10.86 14.69 -3.32
CA HIS A 137 -10.17 14.74 -4.61
C HIS A 137 -8.90 15.58 -4.50
N SER A 138 -8.99 16.75 -3.86
CA SER A 138 -7.81 17.60 -3.61
C SER A 138 -6.75 16.87 -2.79
N LEU A 139 -7.15 16.13 -1.75
CA LEU A 139 -6.23 15.32 -0.95
C LEU A 139 -5.58 14.21 -1.78
N VAL A 140 -6.36 13.40 -2.51
CA VAL A 140 -5.80 12.30 -3.32
C VAL A 140 -4.86 12.84 -4.40
N HIS A 141 -5.24 13.89 -5.10
CA HIS A 141 -4.41 14.51 -6.14
C HIS A 141 -3.09 15.05 -5.56
N ALA A 142 -3.15 15.81 -4.47
CA ALA A 142 -1.96 16.35 -3.80
C ALA A 142 -1.01 15.23 -3.33
N LEU A 143 -1.54 14.13 -2.76
CA LEU A 143 -0.71 12.99 -2.35
C LEU A 143 -0.07 12.30 -3.56
N CYS A 144 -0.79 12.17 -4.68
CA CYS A 144 -0.23 11.62 -5.92
C CYS A 144 0.88 12.51 -6.51
N ASP A 145 0.70 13.84 -6.51
CA ASP A 145 1.74 14.79 -6.94
C ASP A 145 2.99 14.70 -6.05
N LEU A 146 2.79 14.71 -4.73
CA LEU A 146 3.87 14.63 -3.74
C LEU A 146 4.67 13.32 -3.84
N LEU A 147 4.08 12.23 -4.36
CA LEU A 147 4.75 10.95 -4.60
C LEU A 147 5.74 10.95 -5.78
N PHE A 148 5.68 11.97 -6.64
CA PHE A 148 6.63 12.21 -7.74
C PHE A 148 7.29 13.58 -7.65
N CYS A 149 7.31 14.18 -6.46
CA CYS A 149 7.92 15.47 -6.22
C CYS A 149 9.46 15.35 -6.17
N PRO A 150 10.19 16.03 -7.08
CA PRO A 150 11.64 16.05 -7.06
C PRO A 150 12.20 16.57 -5.73
N ASP A 151 13.34 16.03 -5.30
CA ASP A 151 14.04 16.35 -4.04
C ASP A 151 13.25 16.06 -2.75
N PHE A 152 12.04 15.51 -2.86
CA PHE A 152 11.22 15.06 -1.75
C PHE A 152 10.98 13.55 -1.79
N THR A 153 10.45 13.04 -2.90
CA THR A 153 10.16 11.60 -3.09
C THR A 153 10.83 11.02 -4.33
N VAL A 154 11.36 11.82 -5.25
CA VAL A 154 12.11 11.33 -6.42
C VAL A 154 13.36 12.18 -6.66
N THR A 155 14.36 11.60 -7.32
CA THR A 155 15.59 12.32 -7.69
C THR A 155 15.34 13.09 -8.99
N PRO A 156 15.66 14.39 -9.07
CA PRO A 156 15.45 15.18 -10.30
C PRO A 156 16.30 14.66 -11.47
N ASN A 157 15.71 14.59 -12.68
CA ASN A 157 16.40 14.14 -13.89
C ASN A 157 17.39 15.18 -14.45
N LYS A 158 17.18 16.47 -14.15
CA LYS A 158 18.05 17.58 -14.56
C LYS A 158 18.52 18.34 -13.33
N LYS A 159 19.81 18.69 -13.29
CA LYS A 159 20.30 19.77 -12.43
C LYS A 159 19.79 21.09 -13.02
N THR A 160 18.50 21.41 -12.83
CA THR A 160 18.06 22.79 -12.97
C THR A 160 18.86 23.62 -11.95
N GLY A 161 19.30 24.80 -12.35
CA GLY A 161 20.01 25.70 -11.44
C GLY A 161 19.14 26.03 -10.21
N PRO A 162 19.72 26.59 -9.15
CA PRO A 162 19.07 26.79 -7.85
C PRO A 162 17.74 27.57 -7.88
N ASP A 163 17.40 28.24 -8.99
CA ASP A 163 16.25 29.16 -9.10
C ASP A 163 15.15 28.69 -10.08
N LYS A 164 15.19 27.45 -10.59
CA LYS A 164 14.13 26.92 -11.48
C LYS A 164 13.53 25.64 -10.91
N HIS A 165 12.47 25.81 -10.12
CA HIS A 165 11.59 24.72 -9.71
C HIS A 165 10.91 24.10 -10.94
N GLU A 166 10.87 22.76 -11.02
CA GLU A 166 10.03 22.06 -11.98
C GLU A 166 8.57 22.21 -11.53
N ASP A 167 7.72 22.72 -12.41
CA ASP A 167 6.28 22.80 -12.16
C ASP A 167 5.72 21.37 -12.11
N LEU A 168 5.30 20.93 -10.91
CA LEU A 168 4.75 19.60 -10.66
C LEU A 168 3.57 19.30 -11.59
N GLN A 169 2.78 20.30 -11.99
CA GLN A 169 1.64 20.13 -12.90
C GLN A 169 2.06 19.78 -14.34
N SER A 170 3.32 20.03 -14.70
CA SER A 170 3.89 19.75 -16.02
C SER A 170 4.76 18.49 -16.08
N ILE A 171 5.05 17.87 -14.93
CA ILE A 171 5.92 16.68 -14.86
C ILE A 171 5.28 15.47 -15.54
N ASP A 172 6.05 14.82 -16.43
CA ASP A 172 5.77 13.46 -16.86
C ASP A 172 6.30 12.48 -15.81
N SER A 173 5.42 12.04 -14.92
CA SER A 173 5.75 11.11 -13.84
C SER A 173 6.23 9.75 -14.33
N CYS A 174 6.06 9.40 -15.61
CA CYS A 174 6.64 8.19 -16.20
C CYS A 174 8.17 8.23 -16.21
N GLU A 175 8.79 9.43 -16.22
CA GLU A 175 10.25 9.56 -16.11
C GLU A 175 10.78 9.32 -14.69
N TYR A 176 9.88 9.31 -13.69
CA TYR A 176 10.20 9.26 -12.26
C TYR A 176 9.74 7.96 -11.58
N ILE A 177 9.52 6.90 -12.35
CA ILE A 177 9.18 5.56 -11.82
C ILE A 177 10.27 5.08 -10.84
N TRP A 178 9.86 4.59 -9.67
CA TRP A 178 10.75 4.42 -8.51
C TRP A 178 11.75 3.27 -8.62
N GLU A 179 11.48 2.27 -9.48
CA GLU A 179 12.23 1.03 -9.55
C GLU A 179 12.14 0.42 -10.96
N ALA A 180 13.23 -0.18 -11.42
CA ALA A 180 13.26 -0.92 -12.68
C ALA A 180 12.42 -2.20 -12.59
N GLY A 181 11.84 -2.63 -13.72
CA GLY A 181 11.01 -3.82 -13.80
C GLY A 181 10.02 -3.74 -14.95
N VAL A 182 8.77 -4.07 -14.68
CA VAL A 182 7.69 -4.05 -15.67
C VAL A 182 7.56 -2.63 -16.23
N GLY A 183 7.58 -2.51 -17.56
CA GLY A 183 7.33 -1.23 -18.25
C GLY A 183 8.39 -0.13 -18.05
N PHE A 184 9.45 -0.36 -17.26
CA PHE A 184 10.47 0.64 -16.97
C PHE A 184 11.84 0.01 -16.73
N ALA A 185 12.85 0.38 -17.53
CA ALA A 185 14.17 -0.25 -17.49
C ALA A 185 15.20 0.52 -16.65
N SER A 186 14.95 1.78 -16.32
CA SER A 186 15.91 2.61 -15.59
C SER A 186 15.85 2.30 -14.09
N SER A 187 17.02 2.20 -13.46
CA SER A 187 17.14 2.02 -12.01
C SER A 187 17.59 3.34 -11.40
N PRO A 188 16.67 4.18 -10.88
CA PRO A 188 17.04 5.44 -10.26
C PRO A 188 17.84 5.21 -8.97
N PRO A 189 18.64 6.20 -8.52
CA PRO A 189 19.37 6.09 -7.26
C PRO A 189 18.44 5.86 -6.06
N HIS A 190 18.78 4.92 -5.20
CA HIS A 190 18.04 4.68 -3.95
C HIS A 190 18.50 5.66 -2.87
N LEU A 191 17.54 6.43 -2.35
CA LEU A 191 17.75 7.35 -1.23
C LEU A 191 16.79 6.95 -0.10
N PRO A 192 17.29 6.55 1.09
CA PRO A 192 16.44 6.11 2.20
C PRO A 192 15.36 7.13 2.58
N GLN A 193 15.67 8.43 2.49
CA GLN A 193 14.73 9.50 2.78
C GLN A 193 13.52 9.50 1.84
N HIS A 194 13.73 9.21 0.54
CA HIS A 194 12.63 9.12 -0.41
C HIS A 194 11.73 7.94 -0.08
N ASP A 195 12.31 6.79 0.29
CA ASP A 195 11.53 5.62 0.69
C ASP A 195 10.71 5.88 1.96
N THR A 196 11.28 6.57 2.96
CA THR A 196 10.54 6.96 4.17
C THR A 196 9.40 7.93 3.86
N ASN A 197 9.65 8.95 3.02
CA ASN A 197 8.63 9.94 2.64
C ASN A 197 7.48 9.28 1.85
N ARG A 198 7.80 8.45 0.86
CA ARG A 198 6.82 7.64 0.11
C ARG A 198 6.01 6.75 1.05
N THR A 199 6.66 6.10 2.02
CA THR A 199 5.99 5.22 2.98
C THR A 199 4.94 5.98 3.80
N GLU A 200 5.26 7.17 4.29
CA GLU A 200 4.30 7.96 5.08
C GLU A 200 3.10 8.41 4.22
N ILE A 201 3.36 8.89 3.00
CA ILE A 201 2.28 9.31 2.07
C ILE A 201 1.38 8.12 1.71
N LEU A 202 1.96 6.98 1.35
CA LEU A 202 1.20 5.78 1.02
C LEU A 202 0.42 5.24 2.23
N LYS A 203 0.91 5.40 3.46
CA LYS A 203 0.15 5.05 4.67
C LYS A 203 -1.09 5.92 4.84
N LEU A 204 -1.03 7.21 4.51
CA LEU A 204 -2.21 8.07 4.49
C LEU A 204 -3.20 7.63 3.40
N ILE A 205 -2.71 7.34 2.19
CA ILE A 205 -3.57 6.83 1.10
C ILE A 205 -4.28 5.53 1.53
N LEU A 206 -3.54 4.57 2.10
CA LEU A 206 -4.11 3.34 2.62
C LEU A 206 -5.11 3.59 3.76
N THR A 207 -4.85 4.60 4.60
CA THR A 207 -5.79 5.03 5.64
C THR A 207 -7.09 5.53 5.02
N CYS A 208 -7.04 6.33 3.95
CA CYS A 208 -8.25 6.73 3.21
C CYS A 208 -9.01 5.50 2.67
N PHE A 209 -8.30 4.50 2.15
CA PHE A 209 -8.92 3.26 1.65
C PHE A 209 -9.59 2.42 2.74
N SER A 210 -9.18 2.60 4.01
CA SER A 210 -9.72 1.83 5.14
C SER A 210 -11.16 2.17 5.53
N GLN A 211 -11.79 3.17 4.89
CA GLN A 211 -13.16 3.60 5.19
C GLN A 211 -14.17 2.43 5.25
N THR A 212 -14.02 1.42 4.39
CA THR A 212 -14.91 0.25 4.34
C THR A 212 -14.87 -0.61 5.61
N ILE A 213 -13.77 -0.58 6.37
CA ILE A 213 -13.62 -1.35 7.62
C ILE A 213 -14.50 -0.77 8.74
N TYR A 214 -14.85 0.52 8.66
CA TYR A 214 -15.68 1.22 9.64
C TYR A 214 -17.18 1.18 9.28
N GLN A 215 -17.54 0.52 8.19
CA GLN A 215 -18.92 0.36 7.77
C GLN A 215 -19.45 -1.04 8.13
N PRO A 216 -20.72 -1.16 8.53
CA PRO A 216 -21.34 -2.47 8.74
C PRO A 216 -21.42 -3.24 7.40
N PRO A 217 -21.29 -4.58 7.41
CA PRO A 217 -21.23 -5.40 6.18
C PRO A 217 -22.41 -5.20 5.21
N ASN A 218 -23.57 -4.82 5.73
CA ASN A 218 -24.78 -4.59 4.93
C ASN A 218 -24.67 -3.35 4.03
N GLU A 219 -23.85 -2.36 4.39
CA GLU A 219 -23.67 -1.12 3.61
C GLU A 219 -22.48 -1.23 2.64
N THR A 220 -21.48 -2.07 2.95
CA THR A 220 -20.27 -2.25 2.12
C THR A 220 -20.56 -2.91 0.77
N SER A 221 -21.68 -3.63 0.65
CA SER A 221 -22.09 -4.35 -0.56
C SER A 221 -22.64 -3.43 -1.66
N GLU A 222 -23.10 -2.23 -1.33
CA GLU A 222 -23.93 -1.42 -2.25
C GLU A 222 -23.13 -0.35 -3.00
N LEU A 223 -22.02 0.15 -2.45
CA LEU A 223 -21.29 1.27 -3.05
C LEU A 223 -19.77 1.05 -3.10
N PRO A 224 -19.14 1.37 -4.25
CA PRO A 224 -17.69 1.32 -4.36
C PRO A 224 -17.01 2.32 -3.43
N ASN A 225 -15.82 1.97 -2.93
CA ASN A 225 -14.99 2.85 -2.12
C ASN A 225 -14.50 4.01 -3.00
N ARG A 226 -15.08 5.19 -2.77
CA ARG A 226 -14.82 6.40 -3.55
C ARG A 226 -13.36 6.85 -3.50
N TRP A 227 -12.62 6.58 -2.43
CA TRP A 227 -11.20 6.91 -2.33
C TRP A 227 -10.37 6.07 -3.30
N ILE A 228 -10.66 4.77 -3.38
CA ILE A 228 -10.02 3.85 -4.33
C ILE A 228 -10.40 4.23 -5.76
N ALA A 229 -11.67 4.56 -6.00
CA ALA A 229 -12.13 5.02 -7.31
C ALA A 229 -11.36 6.28 -7.76
N ALA A 230 -11.29 7.32 -6.93
CA ALA A 230 -10.55 8.54 -7.25
C ALA A 230 -9.05 8.28 -7.49
N PHE A 231 -8.42 7.41 -6.71
CA PHE A 231 -7.01 7.06 -6.86
C PHE A 231 -6.72 6.27 -8.15
N THR A 232 -7.65 5.43 -8.60
CA THR A 232 -7.49 4.54 -9.76
C THR A 232 -8.20 5.06 -11.03
N TRP A 233 -8.67 6.31 -11.01
CA TRP A 233 -9.44 6.91 -12.10
C TRP A 233 -8.55 7.43 -13.25
N ALA A 234 -9.14 7.56 -14.44
CA ALA A 234 -8.59 8.14 -15.65
C ALA A 234 -8.04 9.57 -15.47
N ASP A 235 -8.66 10.36 -14.59
CA ASP A 235 -8.25 11.75 -14.36
C ASP A 235 -6.99 11.83 -13.46
N ASN A 236 -6.61 10.73 -12.80
CA ASN A 236 -5.33 10.66 -12.12
C ASN A 236 -4.19 10.44 -13.13
N ARG A 237 -3.55 11.54 -13.54
CA ARG A 237 -2.37 11.53 -14.43
C ARG A 237 -1.22 10.64 -13.95
N HIS A 238 -1.14 10.38 -12.64
CA HIS A 238 -0.10 9.55 -12.04
C HIS A 238 -0.45 8.06 -11.97
N ALA A 239 -1.64 7.64 -12.40
CA ALA A 239 -2.12 6.26 -12.20
C ALA A 239 -1.16 5.20 -12.77
N LEU A 240 -0.66 5.38 -13.99
CA LEU A 240 0.29 4.46 -14.62
C LEU A 240 1.65 4.42 -13.92
N PRO A 241 2.36 5.55 -13.70
CA PRO A 241 3.63 5.53 -13.00
C PRO A 241 3.51 5.08 -11.54
N LEU A 242 2.38 5.33 -10.86
CA LEU A 242 2.09 4.78 -9.53
C LEU A 242 1.99 3.26 -9.58
N PHE A 243 1.11 2.72 -10.43
CA PHE A 243 0.96 1.27 -10.59
C PHE A 243 2.30 0.58 -10.85
N THR A 244 3.07 1.15 -11.78
CA THR A 244 4.38 0.62 -12.19
C THR A 244 5.40 0.69 -11.06
N SER A 245 5.46 1.82 -10.35
CA SER A 245 6.39 2.01 -9.22
C SER A 245 6.08 1.08 -8.05
N LEU A 246 4.80 0.90 -7.72
CA LEU A 246 4.36 0.00 -6.65
C LEU A 246 4.68 -1.46 -7.02
N LEU A 247 4.33 -1.89 -8.24
CA LEU A 247 4.58 -3.25 -8.72
C LEU A 247 6.08 -3.58 -8.74
N ASN A 248 6.91 -2.68 -9.27
CA ASN A 248 8.34 -2.88 -9.38
C ASN A 248 9.02 -2.82 -8.01
N THR A 249 8.57 -1.95 -7.10
CA THR A 249 9.07 -1.91 -5.72
C THR A 249 8.85 -3.24 -5.00
N VAL A 250 7.66 -3.83 -5.11
CA VAL A 250 7.37 -5.14 -4.52
C VAL A 250 8.15 -6.25 -5.21
N CYS A 251 8.04 -6.38 -6.53
CA CYS A 251 8.66 -7.47 -7.29
C CYS A 251 10.19 -7.38 -7.35
N GLY A 252 10.77 -6.20 -7.17
CA GLY A 252 12.22 -5.92 -7.14
C GLY A 252 12.85 -6.07 -5.75
N TYR A 253 12.07 -6.07 -4.67
CA TYR A 253 12.60 -6.09 -3.31
C TYR A 253 13.41 -7.36 -3.01
N ASN A 254 14.62 -7.18 -2.46
CA ASN A 254 15.51 -8.27 -2.07
C ASN A 254 15.84 -8.20 -0.56
N PRO A 255 15.19 -9.01 0.29
CA PRO A 255 15.41 -8.98 1.75
C PRO A 255 16.80 -9.48 2.17
N THR A 256 17.50 -10.20 1.30
CA THR A 256 18.86 -10.70 1.60
C THR A 256 19.96 -9.69 1.31
N GLY A 257 19.65 -8.63 0.55
CA GLY A 257 20.62 -7.59 0.15
C GLY A 257 21.88 -8.18 -0.49
N LEU A 258 23.04 -7.86 0.09
CA LEU A 258 24.36 -8.35 -0.37
C LEU A 258 24.60 -9.85 -0.08
N GLY A 259 23.67 -10.55 0.58
CA GLY A 259 23.81 -11.97 0.92
C GLY A 259 24.80 -12.24 2.05
N VAL A 260 25.23 -11.21 2.78
CA VAL A 260 26.15 -11.33 3.91
C VAL A 260 25.38 -11.72 5.18
N PRO A 261 25.83 -12.74 5.94
CA PRO A 261 25.24 -13.11 7.23
C PRO A 261 25.10 -11.93 8.19
N TYR A 262 23.95 -11.82 8.85
CA TYR A 262 23.62 -10.80 9.86
C TYR A 262 23.63 -9.35 9.36
N ASN A 263 23.67 -9.10 8.05
CA ASN A 263 23.65 -7.75 7.48
C ASN A 263 22.46 -6.91 7.99
N HIS A 264 21.30 -7.53 8.15
CA HIS A 264 20.08 -6.90 8.64
C HIS A 264 20.11 -6.48 10.12
N LEU A 265 21.11 -6.92 10.89
CA LEU A 265 21.33 -6.45 12.27
C LEU A 265 22.24 -5.21 12.31
N LEU A 266 23.03 -5.00 11.26
CA LEU A 266 23.99 -3.90 11.17
C LEU A 266 23.43 -2.70 10.41
N PHE A 267 22.52 -2.93 9.47
CA PHE A 267 21.95 -1.88 8.61
C PHE A 267 20.42 -1.91 8.66
N SER A 268 19.83 -0.73 8.83
CA SER A 268 18.39 -0.54 8.75
C SER A 268 17.89 -0.71 7.32
N ASP A 269 16.85 -1.51 7.16
CA ASP A 269 16.15 -1.67 5.90
C ASP A 269 14.97 -0.69 5.82
N TYR A 270 15.20 0.43 5.15
CA TYR A 270 14.18 1.45 4.91
C TYR A 270 13.22 1.11 3.77
N ARG A 271 13.53 0.08 2.97
CA ARG A 271 12.76 -0.32 1.80
C ARG A 271 11.63 -1.27 2.16
N GLU A 272 11.83 -2.17 3.12
CA GLU A 272 10.79 -3.12 3.54
C GLU A 272 9.47 -2.45 3.96
N PRO A 273 9.46 -1.37 4.79
CA PRO A 273 8.21 -0.69 5.13
C PRO A 273 7.48 -0.11 3.91
N LEU A 274 8.22 0.37 2.90
CA LEU A 274 7.63 0.85 1.65
C LEU A 274 7.02 -0.31 0.85
N VAL A 275 7.72 -1.45 0.79
CA VAL A 275 7.25 -2.66 0.10
C VAL A 275 5.96 -3.20 0.70
N GLU A 276 5.86 -3.24 2.02
CA GLU A 276 4.64 -3.68 2.73
C GLU A 276 3.43 -2.81 2.38
N VAL A 277 3.59 -1.48 2.46
CA VAL A 277 2.48 -0.56 2.16
C VAL A 277 2.16 -0.56 0.66
N ALA A 278 3.16 -0.66 -0.22
CA ALA A 278 2.94 -0.77 -1.66
C ALA A 278 2.16 -2.03 -2.03
N LEU A 279 2.49 -3.16 -1.41
CA LEU A 279 1.77 -4.42 -1.57
C LEU A 279 0.33 -4.30 -1.08
N GLN A 280 0.09 -3.68 0.07
CA GLN A 280 -1.25 -3.44 0.62
C GLN A 280 -2.10 -2.54 -0.28
N ILE A 281 -1.52 -1.48 -0.85
CA ILE A 281 -2.20 -0.61 -1.83
C ILE A 281 -2.54 -1.39 -3.10
N LEU A 282 -1.63 -2.19 -3.63
CA LEU A 282 -1.92 -3.03 -4.80
C LEU A 282 -3.06 -4.01 -4.52
N ILE A 283 -3.08 -4.64 -3.36
CA ILE A 283 -4.16 -5.58 -2.99
C ILE A 283 -5.50 -4.86 -2.86
N THR A 284 -5.56 -3.78 -2.09
CA THR A 284 -6.81 -3.03 -1.84
C THR A 284 -7.39 -2.43 -3.13
N THR A 285 -6.54 -1.90 -4.00
CA THR A 285 -6.98 -1.37 -5.31
C THR A 285 -7.43 -2.47 -6.26
N LEU A 286 -6.81 -3.66 -6.24
CA LEU A 286 -7.21 -4.80 -7.09
C LEU A 286 -8.43 -5.56 -6.56
N ASP A 287 -8.73 -5.48 -5.27
CA ASP A 287 -9.95 -6.07 -4.71
C ASP A 287 -11.21 -5.30 -5.13
N HIS A 288 -11.03 -4.03 -5.52
CA HIS A 288 -12.10 -3.13 -5.87
C HIS A 288 -12.45 -3.17 -7.37
N ASP A 289 -13.07 -4.28 -7.80
CA ASP A 289 -13.63 -4.40 -9.14
C ASP A 289 -15.00 -3.73 -9.24
N ILE A 290 -15.01 -2.50 -9.76
CA ILE A 290 -16.22 -1.69 -9.96
C ILE A 290 -17.08 -2.25 -11.11
N THR A 291 -16.52 -3.12 -11.97
CA THR A 291 -17.23 -3.61 -13.18
C THR A 291 -18.28 -4.67 -12.90
N SER A 292 -18.21 -5.34 -11.75
CA SER A 292 -19.14 -6.40 -11.35
C SER A 292 -20.32 -5.91 -10.50
N ALA A 293 -20.30 -4.65 -10.06
CA ALA A 293 -21.28 -4.07 -9.14
C ALA A 293 -22.39 -3.24 -9.79
N THR A 294 -22.42 -3.06 -11.12
CA THR A 294 -23.48 -2.28 -11.78
C THR A 294 -24.67 -3.18 -12.15
N PRO A 295 -25.82 -3.10 -11.45
CA PRO A 295 -27.06 -3.67 -11.97
C PRO A 295 -27.46 -2.90 -13.26
N PRO A 296 -28.02 -3.57 -14.27
CA PRO A 296 -28.29 -2.99 -15.60
C PRO A 296 -29.32 -1.84 -15.64
N ASN A 297 -29.79 -1.33 -14.49
CA ASN A 297 -31.01 -0.53 -14.37
C ASN A 297 -30.88 0.81 -13.63
N GLN A 298 -29.69 1.35 -13.40
CA GLN A 298 -29.53 2.69 -12.80
C GLN A 298 -28.69 3.61 -13.68
N GLU A 299 -29.32 4.71 -14.13
CA GLU A 299 -28.73 5.83 -14.86
C GLU A 299 -27.92 6.76 -13.93
N GLU A 300 -27.13 6.21 -13.01
CA GLU A 300 -26.04 7.00 -12.40
C GLU A 300 -24.85 7.01 -13.35
N PRO A 301 -24.05 8.10 -13.42
CA PRO A 301 -22.88 8.14 -14.29
C PRO A 301 -22.00 6.92 -13.99
N SER A 302 -21.86 6.03 -14.98
CA SER A 302 -21.15 4.77 -14.84
C SER A 302 -19.80 5.03 -14.18
N MET A 303 -19.61 4.55 -12.95
CA MET A 303 -18.36 4.76 -12.25
C MET A 303 -17.22 4.21 -13.13
N PRO A 304 -16.15 4.99 -13.33
CA PRO A 304 -15.13 4.72 -14.32
C PRO A 304 -14.33 3.46 -13.98
N SER A 305 -13.84 2.77 -15.01
CA SER A 305 -13.08 1.51 -14.85
C SER A 305 -11.80 1.72 -14.04
N ASN A 306 -11.55 0.84 -13.07
CA ASN A 306 -10.32 0.81 -12.29
C ASN A 306 -9.08 0.60 -13.20
N LEU A 307 -8.24 1.62 -13.33
CA LEU A 307 -7.09 1.57 -14.22
C LEU A 307 -6.02 0.57 -13.78
N PHE A 308 -5.87 0.29 -12.48
CA PHE A 308 -4.85 -0.64 -11.99
C PHE A 308 -5.17 -2.06 -12.44
N ILE A 309 -6.44 -2.47 -12.36
CA ILE A 309 -6.91 -3.76 -12.90
C ILE A 309 -6.66 -3.81 -14.42
N ASN A 310 -6.96 -2.72 -15.13
CA ASN A 310 -6.74 -2.63 -16.57
C ASN A 310 -5.25 -2.78 -16.93
N TYR A 311 -4.35 -2.04 -16.28
CA TYR A 311 -2.91 -2.12 -16.50
C TYR A 311 -2.37 -3.52 -16.20
N LEU A 312 -2.76 -4.12 -15.08
CA LEU A 312 -2.35 -5.48 -14.72
C LEU A 312 -2.79 -6.52 -15.75
N SER A 313 -4.03 -6.42 -16.24
CA SER A 313 -4.57 -7.34 -17.27
C SER A 313 -3.84 -7.23 -18.62
N ARG A 314 -3.23 -6.06 -18.90
CA ARG A 314 -2.53 -5.77 -20.16
C ARG A 314 -1.06 -6.17 -20.18
N ILE A 315 -0.45 -6.50 -19.04
CA ILE A 315 0.91 -7.04 -18.99
C ILE A 315 0.95 -8.34 -19.80
N HIS A 316 1.93 -8.46 -20.71
CA HIS A 316 1.98 -9.59 -21.64
C HIS A 316 3.39 -9.98 -22.09
N ARG A 317 4.42 -9.18 -21.80
CA ARG A 317 5.78 -9.51 -22.20
C ARG A 317 6.33 -10.60 -21.31
N GLU A 318 7.08 -11.51 -21.91
CA GLU A 318 7.66 -12.65 -21.20
C GLU A 318 8.71 -12.21 -20.16
N GLU A 319 9.48 -11.16 -20.47
CA GLU A 319 10.44 -10.53 -19.55
C GLU A 319 9.76 -10.00 -18.29
N ASP A 320 8.62 -9.31 -18.44
CA ASP A 320 7.82 -8.77 -17.34
C ASP A 320 7.28 -9.91 -16.46
N PHE A 321 6.75 -10.97 -17.07
CA PHE A 321 6.27 -12.14 -16.34
C PHE A 321 7.40 -12.87 -15.60
N SER A 322 8.58 -12.99 -16.21
CA SER A 322 9.75 -13.57 -15.54
C SER A 322 10.17 -12.75 -14.33
N PHE A 323 10.21 -11.42 -14.46
CA PHE A 323 10.53 -10.50 -13.36
C PHE A 323 9.55 -10.65 -12.20
N VAL A 324 8.25 -10.59 -12.47
CA VAL A 324 7.19 -10.72 -11.46
C VAL A 324 7.24 -12.09 -10.78
N LEU A 325 7.35 -13.17 -11.55
CA LEU A 325 7.42 -14.53 -10.99
C LEU A 325 8.65 -14.72 -10.10
N LYS A 326 9.82 -14.23 -10.52
CA LYS A 326 11.04 -14.25 -9.70
C LYS A 326 10.88 -13.44 -8.41
N GLY A 327 10.17 -12.32 -8.46
CA GLY A 327 9.80 -11.52 -7.29
C GLY A 327 9.00 -12.32 -6.27
N PHE A 328 7.88 -12.91 -6.70
CA PHE A 328 7.06 -13.78 -5.85
C PHE A 328 7.86 -14.96 -5.29
N THR A 329 8.57 -15.68 -6.14
CA THR A 329 9.38 -16.83 -5.74
C THR A 329 10.43 -16.43 -4.69
N ARG A 330 11.15 -15.33 -4.91
CA ARG A 330 12.16 -14.85 -3.96
C ARG A 330 11.57 -14.54 -2.59
N LEU A 331 10.45 -13.81 -2.56
CA LEU A 331 9.85 -13.36 -1.31
C LEU A 331 9.13 -14.50 -0.56
N LEU A 332 8.40 -15.37 -1.27
CA LEU A 332 7.73 -16.52 -0.65
C LEU A 332 8.71 -17.59 -0.18
N ASN A 333 9.85 -17.79 -0.86
CA ASN A 333 10.86 -18.75 -0.39
C ASN A 333 11.76 -18.20 0.72
N ASN A 334 11.83 -16.88 0.93
CA ASN A 334 12.74 -16.30 1.91
C ASN A 334 12.60 -16.90 3.34
N PRO A 335 11.38 -17.12 3.90
CA PRO A 335 11.24 -17.75 5.21
C PRO A 335 11.69 -19.22 5.27
N LEU A 336 11.67 -19.91 4.12
CA LEU A 336 12.02 -21.33 3.95
C LEU A 336 13.52 -21.55 3.75
N GLN A 337 14.28 -20.51 3.39
CA GLN A 337 15.72 -20.62 3.17
C GLN A 337 16.44 -21.03 4.46
N GLN A 338 17.19 -22.13 4.38
CA GLN A 338 18.06 -22.60 5.45
C GLN A 338 19.49 -22.13 5.19
N THR A 339 20.08 -21.48 6.19
CA THR A 339 21.49 -21.10 6.20
C THR A 339 22.23 -21.91 7.25
N TYR A 340 23.52 -22.17 7.03
CA TYR A 340 24.38 -22.86 8.01
C TYR A 340 24.41 -22.14 9.37
N LEU A 341 24.33 -20.80 9.32
CA LEU A 341 24.26 -19.95 10.51
C LEU A 341 22.80 -19.66 10.87
N PRO A 342 22.36 -19.93 12.11
CA PRO A 342 20.99 -19.67 12.54
C PRO A 342 20.72 -18.16 12.54
N HIS A 343 19.51 -17.77 12.11
CA HIS A 343 19.08 -16.37 12.06
C HIS A 343 20.01 -15.43 11.27
N SER A 344 20.81 -15.97 10.36
CA SER A 344 21.78 -15.16 9.61
C SER A 344 21.19 -14.34 8.48
N THR A 345 19.98 -14.67 8.02
CA THR A 345 19.26 -13.93 6.98
C THR A 345 18.00 -13.31 7.55
N LYS A 346 17.65 -12.14 7.00
CA LYS A 346 16.38 -11.47 7.31
C LYS A 346 15.22 -12.32 6.79
N LYS A 347 14.18 -12.47 7.61
CA LYS A 347 12.93 -13.12 7.22
C LYS A 347 11.83 -12.08 7.04
N VAL A 348 11.17 -12.10 5.89
CA VAL A 348 10.00 -11.27 5.61
C VAL A 348 8.76 -11.81 6.32
N ASN A 349 7.85 -10.93 6.73
CA ASN A 349 6.66 -11.31 7.51
C ASN A 349 5.32 -11.06 6.78
N PHE A 350 5.34 -10.58 5.54
CA PHE A 350 4.16 -10.22 4.72
C PHE A 350 3.76 -11.30 3.70
N HIS A 351 3.89 -12.58 4.07
CA HIS A 351 3.61 -13.72 3.17
C HIS A 351 2.12 -13.87 2.85
N GLN A 352 1.23 -13.43 3.75
CA GLN A 352 -0.22 -13.52 3.52
C GLN A 352 -0.64 -12.58 2.40
N GLU A 353 -0.16 -11.35 2.44
CA GLU A 353 -0.37 -10.32 1.43
C GLU A 353 0.20 -10.75 0.07
N LEU A 354 1.39 -11.37 0.06
CA LEU A 354 1.98 -11.90 -1.19
C LEU A 354 1.10 -12.97 -1.83
N LEU A 355 0.47 -13.85 -1.04
CA LEU A 355 -0.42 -14.88 -1.57
C LEU A 355 -1.72 -14.27 -2.12
N VAL A 356 -2.30 -13.29 -1.44
CA VAL A 356 -3.46 -12.53 -1.97
C VAL A 356 -3.09 -11.86 -3.29
N PHE A 357 -1.95 -11.18 -3.34
CA PHE A 357 -1.49 -10.48 -4.53
C PHE A 357 -1.20 -11.44 -5.68
N PHE A 358 -0.55 -12.58 -5.42
CA PHE A 358 -0.31 -13.63 -6.42
C PHE A 358 -1.62 -14.17 -7.00
N TRP A 359 -2.59 -14.45 -6.12
CA TRP A 359 -3.93 -14.90 -6.53
C TRP A 359 -4.61 -13.87 -7.44
N LYS A 360 -4.70 -12.60 -7.01
CA LYS A 360 -5.30 -11.52 -7.81
C LYS A 360 -4.58 -11.31 -9.15
N PHE A 361 -3.24 -11.40 -9.17
CA PHE A 361 -2.46 -11.27 -10.39
C PHE A 361 -2.81 -12.39 -11.40
N CYS A 362 -2.88 -13.64 -10.93
CA CYS A 362 -3.29 -14.77 -11.76
C CYS A 362 -4.75 -14.67 -12.21
N ASP A 363 -5.63 -14.11 -11.37
CA ASP A 363 -7.04 -14.02 -11.69
C ASP A 363 -7.31 -12.99 -12.80
N TYR A 364 -6.78 -11.77 -12.66
CA TYR A 364 -6.94 -10.71 -13.65
C TYR A 364 -6.04 -10.85 -14.88
N ASN A 365 -4.94 -11.60 -14.80
CA ASN A 365 -4.05 -11.83 -15.93
C ASN A 365 -3.88 -13.33 -16.23
N LYS A 366 -4.79 -13.87 -17.04
CA LYS A 366 -4.73 -15.29 -17.46
C LYS A 366 -3.46 -15.61 -18.26
N LYS A 367 -2.85 -14.65 -18.96
CA LYS A 367 -1.58 -14.87 -19.69
C LYS A 367 -0.45 -15.16 -18.71
N PHE A 368 -0.38 -14.43 -17.59
CA PHE A 368 0.55 -14.71 -16.51
C PHE A 368 0.30 -16.08 -15.88
N LEU A 369 -0.96 -16.41 -15.58
CA LEU A 369 -1.32 -17.75 -15.06
C LEU A 369 -0.79 -18.86 -15.99
N PHE A 370 -1.02 -18.76 -17.30
CA PHE A 370 -0.49 -19.73 -18.27
C PHE A 370 1.03 -19.72 -18.33
N TYR A 371 1.68 -18.57 -18.17
CA TYR A 371 3.14 -18.48 -18.10
C TYR A 371 3.69 -19.25 -16.89
N VAL A 372 3.14 -19.04 -15.69
CA VAL A 372 3.52 -19.77 -14.47
C VAL A 372 3.36 -21.28 -14.65
N LEU A 373 2.25 -21.73 -15.25
CA LEU A 373 1.98 -23.15 -15.45
C LEU A 373 2.86 -23.82 -16.52
N LYS A 374 3.36 -23.04 -17.47
CA LYS A 374 4.30 -23.51 -18.50
C LYS A 374 5.74 -23.47 -18.02
N SER A 375 6.10 -22.53 -17.15
CA SER A 375 7.46 -22.37 -16.66
C SER A 375 7.92 -23.58 -15.85
N SER A 376 9.23 -23.76 -15.74
CA SER A 376 9.82 -24.76 -14.84
C SER A 376 9.64 -24.40 -13.35
N ASP A 377 9.21 -23.18 -13.07
CA ASP A 377 9.33 -22.52 -11.77
C ASP A 377 8.01 -22.60 -10.99
N VAL A 378 6.99 -23.30 -11.54
CA VAL A 378 5.72 -23.56 -10.84
C VAL A 378 5.94 -24.23 -9.48
N LEU A 379 6.94 -25.11 -9.37
CA LEU A 379 7.29 -25.77 -8.11
C LEU A 379 7.88 -24.78 -7.09
N ASP A 380 8.57 -23.75 -7.56
CA ASP A 380 9.20 -22.75 -6.70
C ASP A 380 8.18 -21.80 -6.06
N ILE A 381 6.97 -21.71 -6.62
CA ILE A 381 5.82 -21.04 -6.00
C ILE A 381 4.97 -22.01 -5.19
N LEU A 382 4.74 -23.22 -5.71
CA LEU A 382 3.87 -24.21 -5.09
C LEU A 382 4.38 -24.64 -3.70
N VAL A 383 5.68 -24.86 -3.56
CA VAL A 383 6.26 -25.38 -2.32
C VAL A 383 6.11 -24.40 -1.15
N PRO A 384 6.43 -23.09 -1.29
CA PRO A 384 6.11 -22.10 -0.28
C PRO A 384 4.63 -22.03 0.09
N ILE A 385 3.72 -22.11 -0.89
CA ILE A 385 2.27 -22.10 -0.64
C ILE A 385 1.89 -23.28 0.27
N LEU A 386 2.35 -24.49 -0.08
CA LEU A 386 2.07 -25.69 0.71
C LEU A 386 2.67 -25.62 2.10
N PHE A 387 3.89 -25.09 2.23
CA PHE A 387 4.54 -24.87 3.53
C PHE A 387 3.69 -23.95 4.43
N HIS A 388 3.26 -22.78 3.92
CA HIS A 388 2.44 -21.84 4.69
C HIS A 388 1.06 -22.40 5.03
N LEU A 389 0.43 -23.15 4.12
CA LEU A 389 -0.83 -23.86 4.40
C LEU A 389 -0.66 -24.90 5.53
N ASN A 390 0.44 -25.65 5.53
CA ASN A 390 0.68 -26.64 6.57
C ASN A 390 1.03 -26.03 7.93
N ASP A 391 1.75 -24.91 7.95
CA ASP A 391 2.00 -24.14 9.17
C ASP A 391 0.68 -23.59 9.75
N ALA A 392 -0.20 -23.08 8.88
CA ALA A 392 -1.47 -22.49 9.27
C ALA A 392 -2.58 -23.51 9.62
N ARG A 393 -2.44 -24.79 9.25
CA ARG A 393 -3.51 -25.80 9.35
C ARG A 393 -4.10 -25.98 10.76
N ALA A 394 -3.30 -25.74 11.80
CA ALA A 394 -3.69 -25.93 13.19
C ALA A 394 -4.15 -24.63 13.88
N ASP A 395 -4.01 -23.48 13.21
CA ASP A 395 -4.30 -22.16 13.77
C ASP A 395 -5.62 -21.61 13.20
N GLN A 396 -6.68 -21.63 14.01
CA GLN A 396 -8.00 -21.11 13.61
C GLN A 396 -7.98 -19.62 13.27
N SER A 397 -7.01 -18.84 13.78
CA SER A 397 -6.89 -17.43 13.41
C SER A 397 -6.40 -17.21 11.97
N ARG A 398 -5.86 -18.25 11.32
CA ARG A 398 -5.30 -18.20 9.96
C ARG A 398 -6.16 -18.88 8.90
N VAL A 399 -7.44 -19.09 9.17
CA VAL A 399 -8.38 -19.72 8.21
C VAL A 399 -8.46 -18.94 6.88
N GLY A 400 -8.36 -17.61 6.91
CA GLY A 400 -8.32 -16.80 5.68
C GLY A 400 -7.14 -17.16 4.76
N LEU A 401 -5.96 -17.35 5.34
CA LEU A 401 -4.76 -17.82 4.63
C LEU A 401 -4.96 -19.20 4.02
N MET A 402 -5.64 -20.10 4.75
CA MET A 402 -5.99 -21.43 4.25
C MET A 402 -6.89 -21.34 3.02
N HIS A 403 -7.93 -20.52 3.06
CA HIS A 403 -8.84 -20.32 1.92
C HIS A 403 -8.11 -19.76 0.70
N ILE A 404 -7.27 -18.73 0.86
CA ILE A 404 -6.50 -18.14 -0.23
C ILE A 404 -5.57 -19.17 -0.86
N GLY A 405 -4.80 -19.92 -0.05
CA GLY A 405 -3.90 -20.93 -0.59
C GLY A 405 -4.65 -22.06 -1.30
N VAL A 406 -5.81 -22.49 -0.79
CA VAL A 406 -6.67 -23.47 -1.48
C VAL A 406 -7.20 -22.91 -2.80
N PHE A 407 -7.63 -21.64 -2.85
CA PHE A 407 -8.06 -21.02 -4.11
C PHE A 407 -6.94 -20.94 -5.14
N ILE A 408 -5.71 -20.62 -4.73
CA ILE A 408 -4.55 -20.65 -5.61
C ILE A 408 -4.31 -22.08 -6.13
N LEU A 409 -4.33 -23.08 -5.26
CA LEU A 409 -4.15 -24.48 -5.67
C LEU A 409 -5.25 -24.93 -6.64
N LEU A 410 -6.49 -24.55 -6.40
CA LEU A 410 -7.61 -24.83 -7.31
C LEU A 410 -7.38 -24.17 -8.67
N LEU A 411 -7.01 -22.88 -8.69
CA LEU A 411 -6.71 -22.14 -9.90
C LEU A 411 -5.57 -22.78 -10.71
N LEU A 412 -4.49 -23.18 -10.05
CA LEU A 412 -3.35 -23.86 -10.71
C LEU A 412 -3.73 -25.26 -11.20
N SER A 413 -4.53 -26.01 -10.42
CA SER A 413 -4.95 -27.38 -10.74
C SER A 413 -5.96 -27.48 -11.87
N GLY A 414 -6.62 -26.37 -12.23
CA GLY A 414 -7.55 -26.30 -13.35
C GLY A 414 -6.91 -26.61 -14.71
N GLU A 415 -5.57 -26.58 -14.79
CA GLU A 415 -4.83 -26.75 -16.04
C GLU A 415 -4.04 -28.06 -16.09
N ARG A 416 -4.17 -28.81 -17.20
CA ARG A 416 -3.54 -30.13 -17.37
C ARG A 416 -2.01 -30.10 -17.21
N ASN A 417 -1.37 -29.00 -17.62
CA ASN A 417 0.08 -28.84 -17.53
C ASN A 417 0.58 -28.89 -16.07
N PHE A 418 -0.24 -28.44 -15.12
CA PHE A 418 0.09 -28.51 -13.69
C PHE A 418 0.37 -29.95 -13.26
N GLY A 419 -0.58 -30.86 -13.54
CA GLY A 419 -0.44 -32.28 -13.18
C GLY A 419 0.77 -32.97 -13.82
N VAL A 420 1.15 -32.57 -15.04
CA VAL A 420 2.38 -33.08 -15.70
C VAL A 420 3.62 -32.59 -14.97
N ARG A 421 3.68 -31.30 -14.59
CA ARG A 421 4.83 -30.69 -13.91
C ARG A 421 5.05 -31.24 -12.50
N LEU A 422 4.00 -31.64 -11.80
CA LEU A 422 4.11 -32.32 -10.49
C LEU A 422 4.87 -33.65 -10.53
N ASN A 423 5.07 -34.23 -11.72
CA ASN A 423 5.90 -35.44 -11.86
C ASN A 423 7.41 -35.14 -11.90
N LYS A 424 7.82 -33.87 -12.02
CA LYS A 424 9.23 -33.49 -11.95
C LYS A 424 9.72 -33.62 -10.50
N PRO A 425 10.87 -34.27 -10.25
CA PRO A 425 11.42 -34.35 -8.91
C PRO A 425 11.76 -32.95 -8.39
N TYR A 426 11.34 -32.67 -7.16
CA TYR A 426 11.70 -31.46 -6.43
C TYR A 426 12.85 -31.79 -5.47
N THR A 427 13.96 -31.06 -5.58
CA THR A 427 15.22 -31.38 -4.91
C THR A 427 15.49 -30.52 -3.67
N ALA A 428 14.65 -29.54 -3.35
CA ALA A 428 14.90 -28.68 -2.19
C ALA A 428 14.36 -29.33 -0.89
N SER A 429 15.17 -29.26 0.16
CA SER A 429 14.82 -29.73 1.50
C SER A 429 14.01 -28.65 2.22
N VAL A 430 12.70 -28.88 2.39
CA VAL A 430 11.83 -27.99 3.18
C VAL A 430 11.52 -28.65 4.52
N PRO A 431 11.70 -27.94 5.65
CA PRO A 431 11.37 -28.47 6.97
C PRO A 431 9.84 -28.49 7.15
N MET A 432 9.19 -29.54 6.68
CA MET A 432 7.74 -29.69 6.77
C MET A 432 7.40 -30.97 7.55
N ASP A 433 6.67 -30.82 8.65
CA ASP A 433 6.19 -31.94 9.47
C ASP A 433 4.98 -32.59 8.82
N ILE A 434 5.28 -33.48 7.87
CA ILE A 434 4.30 -34.23 7.10
C ILE A 434 4.28 -35.66 7.62
N PRO A 435 3.12 -36.17 8.06
CA PRO A 435 3.00 -37.58 8.41
C PRO A 435 3.33 -38.44 7.18
N VAL A 436 4.13 -39.49 7.39
CA VAL A 436 4.50 -40.44 6.34
C VAL A 436 3.23 -41.18 5.89
N PHE A 437 2.85 -40.98 4.63
CA PHE A 437 1.59 -41.49 4.10
C PHE A 437 1.58 -43.04 4.04
N THR A 438 0.58 -43.67 4.64
CA THR A 438 0.40 -45.13 4.72
C THR A 438 -1.07 -45.56 4.43
N GLY A 439 -1.71 -45.03 3.37
CA GLY A 439 -3.12 -45.36 3.04
C GLY A 439 -3.53 -45.20 1.56
N LYS A 440 -4.77 -45.58 1.18
CA LYS A 440 -5.29 -45.59 -0.22
C LYS A 440 -6.52 -44.68 -0.44
N CYS A 441 -6.52 -43.42 0.05
CA CYS A 441 -7.67 -42.52 -0.12
C CYS A 441 -7.33 -41.28 -0.97
N LEU A 442 -8.15 -41.03 -2.01
CA LEU A 442 -7.88 -40.10 -3.11
C LEU A 442 -8.09 -38.60 -2.78
N GLN A 443 -8.74 -38.27 -1.65
CA GLN A 443 -9.10 -36.87 -1.33
C GLN A 443 -8.02 -36.12 -0.53
N GLU A 444 -7.24 -36.82 0.31
CA GLU A 444 -6.03 -36.28 0.96
C GLU A 444 -4.78 -36.49 0.08
N ALA A 445 -4.91 -37.27 -0.99
CA ALA A 445 -3.80 -37.73 -1.81
C ALA A 445 -3.08 -36.61 -2.59
N ASN A 446 -3.75 -35.56 -3.07
CA ASN A 446 -3.10 -34.65 -4.01
C ASN A 446 -2.10 -33.69 -3.33
N VAL A 447 -2.42 -33.18 -2.14
CA VAL A 447 -1.48 -32.33 -1.38
C VAL A 447 -0.36 -33.18 -0.78
N PHE A 448 -0.67 -34.39 -0.31
CA PHE A 448 0.32 -35.30 0.28
C PHE A 448 1.22 -35.99 -0.76
N LEU A 449 0.75 -36.35 -1.96
CA LEU A 449 1.59 -36.94 -3.03
C LEU A 449 2.62 -35.95 -3.56
N ILE A 450 2.26 -34.67 -3.65
CA ILE A 450 3.17 -33.62 -4.12
C ILE A 450 4.37 -33.50 -3.19
N ILE A 451 4.18 -33.71 -1.89
CA ILE A 451 5.24 -33.50 -0.90
C ILE A 451 5.89 -34.81 -0.44
N SER A 452 5.20 -35.96 -0.45
CA SER A 452 5.79 -37.26 -0.09
C SER A 452 6.83 -37.73 -1.11
N ARG A 453 6.69 -37.35 -2.39
CA ARG A 453 7.68 -37.68 -3.44
C ARG A 453 9.00 -36.93 -3.31
N ALA A 454 9.04 -35.81 -2.59
CA ALA A 454 10.28 -35.10 -2.27
C ALA A 454 11.16 -35.84 -1.23
N ARG A 455 10.61 -36.82 -0.51
CA ARG A 455 11.32 -37.56 0.55
C ARG A 455 11.85 -38.94 0.13
N THR A 456 11.34 -39.54 -0.94
CA THR A 456 11.63 -40.94 -1.31
C THR A 456 12.88 -41.16 -2.18
N GLN A 457 13.79 -40.19 -2.28
CA GLN A 457 15.09 -40.36 -2.93
C GLN A 457 16.26 -39.80 -2.09
N THR A 458 16.30 -40.18 -0.81
CA THR A 458 17.56 -40.32 -0.06
C THR A 458 17.88 -41.77 0.14
#